data_AF-A0A4Q7PC12-F1
#
_entry.id   AF-A0A4Q7PC12-F1
#
_cell.length_a   1.000
_cell.length_b   1.000
_cell.length_c   1.000
_cell.angle_alpha   90.00
_cell.angle_beta   90.00
_cell.angle_gamma   90.00
#
_symmetry.space_group_name_H-M   'P 1'
#
loop_
_entity.id
_entity.type
_entity.pdbx_description
1 polymer ?
#
loop_
_entity_poly.entity_id
_entity_poly.type
_entity_poly.pdbx_seq_one_letter_code
_entity_poly.pdbx_strand_id
1 'polypeptide(L)'
;MFKTFSDYDEFFIKPEKFKMPKFNNAKIFFFEETGGVKENLRISSDVTEFLEDLEDSQLLEILDQDFMVIIGDYLFSLDFNNEIVGVTTDFSLNHKMAKKDFSDANIQTFKFDEPILDILESENNASINDRVMLFCNDRRADGNMEKEKFYEYSDFDNWNWVEYRVKVKHGYQKAGIYFSLMTQIKHMSRAVGGTIWTSSNTYLRLDKRYSRYKPRCRNEVFGPTEPISKGWDNKINNRPYESSRGLARYEIRSEYIFEERSTNGTGRLVTIKLDDVRDGY
;
A
#
# COMPACT_ATOMS: atom_id res chain seq x y z
N MET A 1 8.43 -11.20 -15.65
CA MET A 1 7.46 -10.67 -16.63
C MET A 1 6.23 -11.56 -16.60
N PHE A 2 5.06 -10.95 -16.52
CA PHE A 2 3.78 -11.64 -16.38
C PHE A 2 3.19 -11.90 -17.77
N LYS A 3 2.83 -13.14 -18.11
CA LYS A 3 2.36 -13.45 -19.47
C LYS A 3 0.91 -13.05 -19.70
N THR A 4 0.14 -12.92 -18.63
CA THR A 4 -1.28 -12.56 -18.67
C THR A 4 -1.64 -11.65 -17.49
N PHE A 5 -2.80 -10.97 -17.55
CA PHE A 5 -3.34 -10.30 -16.37
C PHE A 5 -3.66 -11.28 -15.24
N SER A 6 -4.04 -12.52 -15.54
CA SER A 6 -4.26 -13.53 -14.50
C SER A 6 -2.96 -13.93 -13.78
N ASP A 7 -1.83 -13.99 -14.48
CA ASP A 7 -0.51 -14.23 -13.88
C ASP A 7 -0.16 -13.10 -12.90
N TYR A 8 -0.46 -11.87 -13.31
CA TYR A 8 -0.25 -10.68 -12.49
C TYR A 8 -1.14 -10.66 -11.25
N ASP A 9 -2.42 -11.00 -11.40
CA ASP A 9 -3.37 -11.12 -10.29
C ASP A 9 -2.95 -12.22 -9.29
N GLU A 10 -2.45 -13.36 -9.78
CA GLU A 10 -2.01 -14.47 -8.94
C GLU A 10 -0.72 -14.16 -8.18
N PHE A 11 0.16 -13.32 -8.72
CA PHE A 11 1.39 -12.92 -8.04
C PHE A 11 1.16 -12.30 -6.67
N PHE A 12 0.12 -11.46 -6.52
CA PHE A 12 -0.20 -10.85 -5.23
C PHE A 12 -0.72 -11.85 -4.19
N ILE A 13 -1.18 -13.02 -4.63
CA ILE A 13 -1.72 -14.06 -3.76
C ILE A 13 -0.63 -15.09 -3.42
N LYS A 14 0.20 -15.45 -4.40
CA LYS A 14 1.19 -16.53 -4.33
C LYS A 14 2.51 -16.11 -5.01
N PRO A 15 3.21 -15.10 -4.46
CA PRO A 15 4.43 -14.57 -5.07
C PRO A 15 5.51 -15.66 -5.24
N GLU A 16 5.54 -16.66 -4.36
CA GLU A 16 6.50 -17.77 -4.38
C GLU A 16 6.40 -18.66 -5.64
N LYS A 17 5.27 -18.63 -6.35
CA LYS A 17 5.12 -19.34 -7.63
C LYS A 17 5.87 -18.68 -8.78
N PHE A 18 6.22 -17.41 -8.64
CA PHE A 18 6.81 -16.62 -9.70
C PHE A 18 8.31 -16.46 -9.45
N LYS A 19 9.11 -16.95 -10.39
CA LYS A 19 10.55 -16.68 -10.40
C LYS A 19 10.78 -15.31 -11.03
N MET A 20 10.89 -14.28 -10.20
CA MET A 20 11.26 -12.95 -10.70
C MET A 20 12.72 -12.95 -11.15
N PRO A 21 13.04 -12.37 -12.32
CA PRO A 21 14.41 -12.14 -12.70
C PRO A 21 15.09 -11.23 -11.66
N LYS A 22 16.41 -11.33 -11.53
CA LYS A 22 17.15 -10.33 -10.76
C LYS A 22 17.32 -9.08 -11.61
N PHE A 23 16.79 -7.96 -11.16
CA PHE A 23 16.96 -6.64 -11.78
C PHE A 23 16.92 -5.56 -10.71
N ASN A 24 17.37 -4.35 -11.04
CA ASN A 24 17.26 -3.19 -10.16
C ASN A 24 15.80 -2.72 -10.18
N ASN A 25 15.02 -3.24 -9.24
CA ASN A 25 13.63 -2.84 -9.06
C ASN A 25 13.56 -1.49 -8.31
N ALA A 26 12.37 -0.88 -8.34
CA ALA A 26 12.13 0.39 -7.66
C ALA A 26 12.47 0.30 -6.16
N LYS A 27 12.11 -0.79 -5.49
CA LYS A 27 12.40 -0.96 -4.06
C LYS A 27 13.89 -0.85 -3.74
N ILE A 28 14.73 -1.60 -4.44
CA ILE A 28 16.20 -1.60 -4.27
C ILE A 28 16.74 -0.20 -4.56
N PHE A 29 16.32 0.41 -5.68
CA PHE A 29 16.82 1.72 -6.11
C PHE A 29 16.46 2.85 -5.14
N PHE A 30 15.29 2.81 -4.51
CA PHE A 30 14.79 3.90 -3.65
C PHE A 30 15.08 3.72 -2.16
N PHE A 31 15.20 2.48 -1.67
CA PHE A 31 15.29 2.25 -0.22
C PHE A 31 16.59 1.54 0.18
N GLU A 32 17.07 0.59 -0.62
CA GLU A 32 18.23 -0.22 -0.24
C GLU A 32 19.57 0.41 -0.66
N GLU A 33 19.68 0.90 -1.90
CA GLU A 33 20.94 1.48 -2.40
C GLU A 33 21.16 2.93 -1.94
N THR A 34 20.08 3.62 -1.57
CA THR A 34 20.11 5.09 -1.37
C THR A 34 19.82 5.52 0.05
N GLY A 35 19.43 4.57 0.93
CA GLY A 35 19.07 4.87 2.32
C GLY A 35 17.82 5.74 2.45
N GLY A 36 16.90 5.66 1.48
CA GLY A 36 15.67 6.45 1.41
C GLY A 36 15.46 7.14 0.06
N VAL A 37 14.25 7.70 -0.13
CA VAL A 37 13.85 8.37 -1.38
C VAL A 37 14.77 9.58 -1.62
N LYS A 38 15.59 9.52 -2.69
CA LYS A 38 16.57 10.58 -3.00
C LYS A 38 15.91 11.93 -3.27
N GLU A 39 16.42 13.00 -2.65
CA GLU A 39 16.12 14.41 -3.01
C GLU A 39 16.44 14.76 -4.48
N ASN A 40 17.24 13.93 -5.17
CA ASN A 40 17.63 14.13 -6.57
C ASN A 40 16.56 13.71 -7.58
N LEU A 41 15.56 12.94 -7.17
CA LEU A 41 14.35 12.80 -7.96
C LEU A 41 13.50 14.02 -7.65
N ARG A 42 13.17 14.84 -8.66
CA ARG A 42 12.27 16.00 -8.51
C ARG A 42 10.85 15.51 -8.23
N ILE A 43 10.66 14.92 -7.07
CA ILE A 43 9.42 14.32 -6.58
C ILE A 43 8.90 15.26 -5.48
N SER A 44 7.60 15.53 -5.48
CA SER A 44 6.97 16.35 -4.44
C SER A 44 7.02 15.65 -3.08
N SER A 45 6.87 16.40 -1.98
CA SER A 45 6.77 15.83 -0.63
C SER A 45 5.70 14.75 -0.53
N ASP A 46 4.56 14.98 -1.17
CA ASP A 46 3.38 14.12 -1.10
C ASP A 46 3.64 12.77 -1.78
N VAL A 47 4.39 12.80 -2.89
CA VAL A 47 4.76 11.58 -3.60
C VAL A 47 5.86 10.82 -2.86
N THR A 48 6.78 11.51 -2.19
CA THR A 48 7.75 10.86 -1.30
C THR A 48 7.04 10.10 -0.18
N GLU A 49 6.08 10.74 0.51
CA GLU A 49 5.27 10.07 1.53
C GLU A 49 4.50 8.87 0.96
N PHE A 50 3.92 9.02 -0.24
CA PHE A 50 3.23 7.93 -0.93
C PHE A 50 4.14 6.74 -1.23
N LEU A 51 5.37 7.00 -1.71
CA LEU A 51 6.36 5.97 -2.00
C LEU A 51 6.91 5.32 -0.73
N GLU A 52 7.14 6.08 0.33
CA GLU A 52 7.51 5.55 1.65
C GLU A 52 6.44 4.64 2.22
N ASP A 53 5.17 4.97 2.03
CA ASP A 53 4.09 4.07 2.44
C ASP A 53 4.15 2.77 1.63
N LEU A 54 4.52 2.82 0.33
CA LEU A 54 4.69 1.67 -0.57
C LEU A 54 6.00 0.87 -0.38
N GLU A 55 6.91 1.26 0.51
CA GLU A 55 8.20 0.58 0.73
C GLU A 55 8.08 -0.94 0.91
N ASP A 56 7.08 -1.36 1.70
CA ASP A 56 6.78 -2.77 2.00
C ASP A 56 5.82 -3.43 1.00
N SER A 57 5.45 -2.74 -0.09
CA SER A 57 4.51 -3.27 -1.08
C SER A 57 5.19 -4.21 -2.07
N GLN A 58 4.42 -5.19 -2.53
CA GLN A 58 4.85 -6.06 -3.63
C GLN A 58 4.94 -5.30 -4.96
N LEU A 59 4.28 -4.14 -5.09
CA LEU A 59 4.33 -3.30 -6.29
C LEU A 59 5.76 -2.82 -6.59
N LEU A 60 6.48 -2.32 -5.58
CA LEU A 60 7.84 -1.80 -5.82
C LEU A 60 8.85 -2.89 -6.15
N GLU A 61 8.53 -4.15 -5.87
CA GLU A 61 9.39 -5.31 -6.18
C GLU A 61 9.30 -5.74 -7.65
N ILE A 62 8.20 -5.40 -8.33
CA ILE A 62 7.92 -5.78 -9.73
C ILE A 62 8.16 -4.64 -10.73
N LEU A 63 8.15 -3.40 -10.26
CA LEU A 63 8.47 -2.23 -11.09
C LEU A 63 9.98 -2.10 -11.26
N ASP A 64 10.43 -1.74 -12.46
CA ASP A 64 11.81 -1.30 -12.65
C ASP A 64 12.06 0.08 -12.02
N GLN A 65 13.32 0.54 -12.08
CA GLN A 65 13.74 1.84 -11.56
C GLN A 65 13.01 3.04 -12.19
N ASP A 66 12.43 2.88 -13.37
CA ASP A 66 11.69 3.91 -14.11
C ASP A 66 10.17 3.78 -13.87
N PHE A 67 9.76 2.93 -12.93
CA PHE A 67 8.38 2.60 -12.58
C PHE A 67 7.59 1.98 -13.72
N MET A 68 8.22 1.07 -14.47
CA MET A 68 7.59 0.34 -15.55
C MET A 68 7.46 -1.15 -15.26
N VAL A 69 6.44 -1.76 -15.85
CA VAL A 69 6.23 -3.21 -15.82
C VAL A 69 5.55 -3.69 -17.10
N ILE A 70 5.85 -4.93 -17.49
CA ILE A 70 5.23 -5.58 -18.64
C ILE A 70 4.30 -6.67 -18.15
N ILE A 71 3.05 -6.60 -18.59
CA ILE A 71 1.98 -7.55 -18.27
C ILE A 71 1.25 -7.92 -19.56
N GLY A 72 1.35 -9.19 -19.96
CA GLY A 72 0.90 -9.60 -21.28
C GLY A 72 1.65 -8.85 -22.38
N ASP A 73 0.90 -8.30 -23.34
CA ASP A 73 1.45 -7.55 -24.47
C ASP A 73 1.57 -6.03 -24.21
N TYR A 74 1.35 -5.61 -22.95
CA TYR A 74 1.32 -4.19 -22.57
C TYR A 74 2.53 -3.81 -21.73
N LEU A 75 3.11 -2.66 -22.05
CA LEU A 75 4.05 -1.91 -21.22
C LEU A 75 3.29 -0.83 -20.44
N PHE A 76 3.37 -0.89 -19.12
CA PHE A 76 2.81 0.10 -18.20
C PHE A 76 3.92 0.98 -17.67
N SER A 77 3.69 2.30 -17.59
CA SER A 77 4.58 3.27 -16.93
C SER A 77 3.77 4.09 -15.93
N LEU A 78 4.12 3.99 -14.65
CA LEU A 78 3.43 4.68 -13.56
C LEU A 78 4.08 6.04 -13.31
N ASP A 79 3.33 7.11 -13.45
CA ASP A 79 3.72 8.46 -13.07
C ASP A 79 3.06 8.84 -11.74
N PHE A 80 3.78 8.63 -10.64
CA PHE A 80 3.29 8.96 -9.30
C PHE A 80 3.11 10.47 -9.08
N ASN A 81 3.80 11.34 -9.83
CA ASN A 81 3.66 12.79 -9.67
C ASN A 81 2.33 13.30 -10.18
N ASN A 82 1.86 12.73 -11.29
CA ASN A 82 0.61 13.13 -11.94
C ASN A 82 -0.53 12.14 -11.66
N GLU A 83 -0.27 11.05 -10.94
CA GLU A 83 -1.20 9.95 -10.67
C GLU A 83 -1.79 9.34 -11.97
N ILE A 84 -0.94 9.18 -12.98
CA ILE A 84 -1.30 8.68 -14.32
C ILE A 84 -0.52 7.42 -14.65
N VAL A 85 -1.15 6.49 -15.35
CA VAL A 85 -0.51 5.34 -15.99
C VAL A 85 -0.52 5.52 -17.50
N GLY A 86 0.66 5.51 -18.10
CA GLY A 86 0.82 5.33 -19.54
C GLY A 86 0.78 3.84 -19.90
N VAL A 87 0.09 3.48 -20.98
CA VAL A 87 -0.03 2.10 -21.46
C VAL A 87 0.21 2.07 -22.97
N THR A 88 1.06 1.15 -23.43
CA THR A 88 1.28 0.93 -24.87
C THR A 88 1.60 -0.53 -25.16
N THR A 89 1.30 -0.98 -26.37
CA THR A 89 1.76 -2.27 -26.93
C THR A 89 2.99 -2.10 -27.82
N ASP A 90 3.42 -0.86 -28.11
CA ASP A 90 4.61 -0.55 -28.91
C ASP A 90 5.83 -0.34 -28.00
N PHE A 91 6.59 -1.41 -27.80
CA PHE A 91 7.80 -1.40 -26.98
C PHE A 91 8.91 -0.47 -27.51
N SER A 92 8.84 0.02 -28.75
CA SER A 92 9.79 1.01 -29.25
C SER A 92 9.66 2.37 -28.53
N LEU A 93 8.50 2.63 -27.92
CA LEU A 93 8.19 3.84 -27.16
C LEU A 93 8.72 3.80 -25.71
N ASN A 94 9.44 2.75 -25.32
CA ASN A 94 9.98 2.59 -23.96
C ASN A 94 10.74 3.85 -23.46
N HIS A 95 11.54 4.47 -24.32
CA HIS A 95 12.30 5.67 -23.98
C HIS A 95 11.41 6.91 -23.68
N LYS A 96 10.23 7.01 -24.29
CA LYS A 96 9.23 8.05 -23.97
C LYS A 96 8.51 7.72 -22.67
N MET A 97 8.12 6.45 -22.53
CA MET A 97 7.45 5.92 -21.33
C MET A 97 8.28 6.11 -20.05
N ALA A 98 9.59 5.86 -20.11
CA ALA A 98 10.51 6.09 -18.99
C ALA A 98 10.63 7.58 -18.60
N LYS A 99 10.54 8.48 -19.59
CA LYS A 99 10.57 9.93 -19.39
C LYS A 99 9.22 10.54 -19.00
N LYS A 100 8.18 9.72 -18.85
CA LYS A 100 6.79 10.15 -18.61
C LYS A 100 6.27 11.10 -19.71
N ASP A 101 6.76 10.93 -20.94
CA ASP A 101 6.23 11.61 -22.13
C ASP A 101 5.16 10.74 -22.78
N PHE A 102 3.89 11.06 -22.47
CA PHE A 102 2.72 10.34 -22.97
C PHE A 102 2.04 11.06 -24.14
N SER A 103 2.75 11.92 -24.87
CA SER A 103 2.19 12.69 -26.00
C SER A 103 1.95 11.88 -27.27
N ASP A 104 2.51 10.67 -27.36
CA ASP A 104 2.38 9.80 -28.52
C ASP A 104 0.97 9.20 -28.62
N ALA A 105 0.39 9.19 -29.82
CA ALA A 105 -0.97 8.67 -30.05
C ALA A 105 -1.10 7.16 -29.75
N ASN A 106 0.02 6.41 -29.75
CA ASN A 106 0.04 4.99 -29.40
C ASN A 106 0.21 4.74 -27.89
N ILE A 107 0.21 5.80 -27.07
CA ILE A 107 0.24 5.71 -25.61
C ILE A 107 -1.13 6.13 -25.08
N GLN A 108 -1.84 5.18 -24.49
CA GLN A 108 -3.07 5.45 -23.75
C GLN A 108 -2.72 5.94 -22.35
N THR A 109 -3.48 6.90 -21.82
CA THR A 109 -3.29 7.43 -20.46
C THR A 109 -4.53 7.19 -19.63
N PHE A 110 -4.32 6.73 -18.40
CA PHE A 110 -5.38 6.45 -17.44
C PHE A 110 -5.02 7.05 -16.09
N LYS A 111 -6.01 7.46 -15.30
CA LYS A 111 -5.76 7.86 -13.92
C LYS A 111 -5.54 6.64 -13.01
N PHE A 112 -4.82 6.84 -11.91
CA PHE A 112 -4.60 5.80 -10.91
C PHE A 112 -5.88 5.25 -10.32
N ASP A 113 -6.96 6.03 -10.26
CA ASP A 113 -8.25 5.62 -9.74
C ASP A 113 -9.07 4.80 -10.75
N GLU A 114 -8.69 4.68 -12.02
CA GLU A 114 -9.42 3.90 -13.03
C GLU A 114 -9.16 2.39 -12.97
N PRO A 115 -10.12 1.53 -13.38
CA PRO A 115 -9.94 0.08 -13.40
C PRO A 115 -9.20 -0.37 -14.69
N ILE A 116 -7.96 0.07 -14.86
CA ILE A 116 -7.18 -0.05 -16.11
C ILE A 116 -7.16 -1.49 -16.65
N LEU A 117 -6.85 -2.48 -15.79
CA LEU A 117 -6.78 -3.88 -16.22
C LEU A 117 -8.14 -4.42 -16.68
N ASP A 118 -9.23 -4.01 -16.04
CA ASP A 118 -10.59 -4.39 -16.44
C ASP A 118 -10.92 -3.82 -17.84
N ILE A 119 -10.50 -2.57 -18.11
CA ILE A 119 -10.70 -1.88 -19.38
C ILE A 119 -9.95 -2.61 -20.49
N LEU A 120 -8.64 -2.83 -20.33
CA LEU A 120 -7.79 -3.47 -21.36
C LEU A 120 -8.20 -4.92 -21.64
N GLU A 121 -8.60 -5.67 -20.61
CA GLU A 121 -9.09 -7.04 -20.78
C GLU A 121 -10.40 -7.09 -21.58
N SER A 122 -11.25 -6.07 -21.46
CA SER A 122 -12.51 -5.97 -22.20
C SER A 122 -12.31 -5.59 -23.68
N GLU A 123 -11.32 -4.76 -23.99
CA GLU A 123 -11.03 -4.33 -25.37
C GLU A 123 -10.49 -5.48 -26.22
N ASN A 124 -9.62 -6.34 -25.66
CA ASN A 124 -9.07 -7.49 -26.38
C ASN A 124 -10.09 -8.62 -26.63
N ASN A 125 -11.14 -8.69 -25.82
CA ASN A 125 -12.18 -9.72 -25.90
C ASN A 125 -13.43 -9.25 -26.66
N ALA A 126 -13.35 -8.12 -27.38
CA ALA A 126 -14.47 -7.51 -28.09
C ALA A 126 -14.90 -8.31 -29.33
N SER A 127 -15.57 -9.44 -29.09
CA SER A 127 -16.58 -10.04 -29.94
C SER A 127 -17.88 -10.21 -29.14
N ILE A 128 -18.77 -9.22 -29.33
CA ILE A 128 -20.23 -9.37 -29.34
C ILE A 128 -20.91 -9.56 -27.95
N ASN A 129 -21.39 -8.42 -27.41
CA ASN A 129 -22.59 -8.22 -26.57
C ASN A 129 -22.54 -7.98 -25.05
N ASP A 130 -21.45 -8.08 -24.31
CA ASP A 130 -21.51 -7.78 -22.87
C ASP A 130 -20.70 -6.55 -22.46
N ARG A 131 -21.43 -5.44 -22.35
CA ARG A 131 -21.05 -4.28 -21.54
C ARG A 131 -20.54 -4.78 -20.18
N VAL A 132 -19.27 -4.56 -19.86
CA VAL A 132 -18.65 -4.83 -18.53
C VAL A 132 -19.16 -3.83 -17.44
N MET A 133 -20.41 -3.38 -17.59
CA MET A 133 -21.27 -2.90 -16.52
C MET A 133 -22.13 -4.03 -15.90
N LEU A 134 -22.10 -5.26 -16.42
CA LEU A 134 -23.10 -6.31 -16.08
C LEU A 134 -22.65 -7.49 -15.22
N PHE A 135 -21.37 -7.84 -15.12
CA PHE A 135 -21.03 -9.12 -14.46
C PHE A 135 -20.97 -9.03 -12.93
N CYS A 136 -20.82 -7.84 -12.35
CA CYS A 136 -20.70 -7.67 -10.91
C CYS A 136 -21.37 -6.38 -10.45
N ASN A 137 -22.61 -6.49 -9.96
CA ASN A 137 -23.42 -5.38 -9.40
C ASN A 137 -22.84 -4.77 -8.12
N ASP A 138 -21.70 -5.25 -7.65
CA ASP A 138 -21.05 -4.67 -6.48
C ASP A 138 -20.49 -3.30 -6.83
N ARG A 139 -21.01 -2.28 -6.14
CA ARG A 139 -20.41 -0.94 -6.10
C ARG A 139 -18.93 -1.10 -5.73
N ARG A 140 -18.07 -0.37 -6.41
CA ARG A 140 -16.67 -0.27 -6.05
C ARG A 140 -16.55 0.46 -4.71
N ALA A 141 -15.69 -0.01 -3.83
CA ALA A 141 -15.32 0.77 -2.66
C ALA A 141 -14.80 2.16 -3.12
N ASP A 142 -15.42 3.21 -2.63
CA ASP A 142 -15.06 4.60 -2.85
C ASP A 142 -13.72 4.88 -2.16
N GLY A 143 -12.84 5.47 -2.95
CA GLY A 143 -11.45 5.61 -2.64
C GLY A 143 -11.10 6.68 -1.59
N ASN A 144 -12.05 7.20 -0.84
CA ASN A 144 -11.81 8.40 -0.05
C ASN A 144 -11.67 8.15 1.45
N MET A 145 -11.50 6.90 1.90
CA MET A 145 -11.44 6.60 3.32
C MET A 145 -10.02 6.26 3.79
N GLU A 146 -9.20 7.30 3.94
CA GLU A 146 -8.08 7.29 4.88
C GLU A 146 -8.58 7.79 6.24
N LYS A 147 -8.31 7.03 7.31
CA LYS A 147 -8.55 7.46 8.69
C LYS A 147 -7.21 7.55 9.41
N GLU A 148 -6.82 8.78 9.71
CA GLU A 148 -5.71 9.06 10.60
C GLU A 148 -6.25 9.45 11.99
N LYS A 149 -5.67 8.87 13.04
CA LYS A 149 -6.01 9.22 14.44
C LYS A 149 -4.76 9.31 15.29
N PHE A 150 -4.78 10.28 16.20
CA PHE A 150 -3.78 10.45 17.24
C PHE A 150 -4.37 10.03 18.58
N TYR A 151 -3.63 9.21 19.31
CA TYR A 151 -3.92 8.85 20.70
C TYR A 151 -2.80 9.41 21.55
N GLU A 152 -3.15 10.35 22.41
CA GLU A 152 -2.23 10.96 23.36
C GLU A 152 -2.62 10.55 24.78
N TYR A 153 -1.63 10.19 25.58
CA TYR A 153 -1.83 9.89 26.98
C TYR A 153 -0.51 10.09 27.74
N SER A 154 -0.58 10.25 29.04
CA SER A 154 0.59 10.40 29.92
C SER A 154 0.72 9.21 30.86
N ASP A 155 1.95 8.82 31.15
CA ASP A 155 2.25 7.90 32.24
C ASP A 155 3.34 8.49 33.15
N PHE A 156 3.34 8.05 34.40
CA PHE A 156 4.33 8.45 35.39
C PHE A 156 5.41 7.38 35.48
N ASP A 157 6.60 7.68 34.93
CA ASP A 157 7.75 6.78 34.92
C ASP A 157 8.94 7.40 35.67
N ASN A 158 9.47 6.68 36.68
CA ASN A 158 10.58 7.11 37.55
C ASN A 158 10.62 8.60 37.87
N TRP A 159 9.57 9.08 38.54
CA TRP A 159 9.49 10.47 39.03
C TRP A 159 9.36 11.53 37.94
N ASN A 160 9.29 11.13 36.67
CA ASN A 160 9.06 12.00 35.54
C ASN A 160 7.75 11.61 34.86
N TRP A 161 7.06 12.61 34.33
CA TRP A 161 5.92 12.36 33.48
C TRP A 161 6.37 12.27 32.03
N VAL A 162 5.97 11.19 31.36
CA VAL A 162 6.21 10.99 29.92
C VAL A 162 4.86 11.08 29.22
N GLU A 163 4.81 11.80 28.11
CA GLU A 163 3.67 11.82 27.21
C GLU A 163 3.97 10.92 26.02
N TYR A 164 2.98 10.11 25.65
CA TYR A 164 3.03 9.22 24.51
C TYR A 164 2.03 9.70 23.47
N ARG A 165 2.42 9.54 22.20
CA ARG A 165 1.57 9.79 21.05
C ARG A 165 1.65 8.60 20.12
N VAL A 166 0.50 8.05 19.79
CA VAL A 166 0.36 7.01 18.79
C VAL A 166 -0.39 7.59 17.61
N LYS A 167 0.26 7.65 16.45
CA LYS A 167 -0.38 7.95 15.17
C LYS A 167 -0.77 6.64 14.51
N VAL A 168 -2.04 6.46 14.20
CA VAL A 168 -2.51 5.31 13.41
C VAL A 168 -3.15 5.82 12.13
N LYS A 169 -2.79 5.16 11.04
CA LYS A 169 -3.33 5.36 9.71
C LYS A 169 -3.93 4.06 9.22
N HIS A 170 -5.20 4.11 8.84
CA HIS A 170 -5.87 3.05 8.12
C HIS A 170 -6.33 3.60 6.79
N GLY A 171 -6.13 2.84 5.73
CA GLY A 171 -6.58 3.26 4.42
C GLY A 171 -6.43 2.15 3.42
N TYR A 172 -6.58 2.54 2.16
CA TYR A 172 -6.16 1.73 1.05
C TYR A 172 -5.30 2.61 0.16
N GLN A 173 -4.47 1.99 -0.66
CA GLN A 173 -3.63 2.66 -1.63
C GLN A 173 -3.92 2.11 -3.00
N LYS A 174 -3.90 2.99 -3.99
CA LYS A 174 -4.11 2.64 -5.38
C LYS A 174 -3.08 3.32 -6.26
N ALA A 175 -2.46 2.53 -7.12
CA ALA A 175 -1.45 3.00 -8.07
C ALA A 175 -1.72 2.40 -9.45
N GLY A 176 -2.88 2.75 -10.03
CA GLY A 176 -3.32 2.28 -11.34
C GLY A 176 -3.59 0.79 -11.41
N ILE A 177 -2.53 0.01 -11.64
CA ILE A 177 -2.51 -1.46 -11.73
C ILE A 177 -2.31 -2.15 -10.38
N TYR A 178 -2.42 -1.42 -9.27
CA TYR A 178 -2.21 -1.94 -7.92
C TYR A 178 -3.23 -1.38 -6.95
N PHE A 179 -3.67 -2.21 -6.03
CA PHE A 179 -4.56 -1.89 -4.93
C PHE A 179 -4.10 -2.63 -3.66
N SER A 180 -4.05 -1.92 -2.54
CA SER A 180 -3.75 -2.54 -1.25
C SER A 180 -4.57 -1.91 -0.14
N LEU A 181 -4.96 -2.73 0.82
CA LEU A 181 -5.41 -2.25 2.11
C LEU A 181 -4.18 -2.08 3.00
N MET A 182 -4.10 -0.98 3.75
CA MET A 182 -2.97 -0.71 4.64
C MET A 182 -3.44 -0.34 6.05
N THR A 183 -2.61 -0.70 7.02
CA THR A 183 -2.75 -0.29 8.41
C THR A 183 -1.37 -0.02 8.98
N GLN A 184 -1.19 1.18 9.51
CA GLN A 184 0.09 1.66 10.00
C GLN A 184 -0.06 2.26 11.40
N ILE A 185 0.90 1.95 12.26
CA ILE A 185 1.06 2.60 13.56
C ILE A 185 2.45 3.22 13.66
N LYS A 186 2.54 4.40 14.28
CA LYS A 186 3.80 5.04 14.67
C LYS A 186 3.70 5.50 16.12
N HIS A 187 4.58 4.99 16.95
CA HIS A 187 4.71 5.33 18.36
C HIS A 187 5.79 6.41 18.55
N MET A 188 5.47 7.41 19.36
CA MET A 188 6.35 8.52 19.73
C MET A 188 6.17 8.84 21.22
N SER A 189 7.20 9.42 21.84
CA SER A 189 7.14 9.90 23.21
C SER A 189 7.83 11.26 23.36
N ARG A 190 7.55 11.94 24.47
CA ARG A 190 8.26 13.16 24.91
C ARG A 190 8.17 13.30 26.42
N ALA A 191 9.07 14.10 27.01
CA ALA A 191 8.89 14.53 28.40
C ALA A 191 7.66 15.45 28.50
N VAL A 192 6.92 15.41 29.62
CA VAL A 192 5.80 16.34 29.86
C VAL A 192 6.26 17.79 29.72
N GLY A 193 5.46 18.57 28.99
CA GLY A 193 5.77 19.97 28.67
C GLY A 193 6.86 20.15 27.60
N GLY A 194 7.43 19.06 27.10
CA GLY A 194 8.34 19.08 25.96
C GLY A 194 7.62 19.43 24.65
N THR A 195 8.31 20.09 23.73
CA THR A 195 7.74 20.49 22.43
C THR A 195 7.99 19.47 21.32
N ILE A 196 9.03 18.63 21.47
CA ILE A 196 9.50 17.72 20.42
C ILE A 196 9.07 16.28 20.75
N TRP A 197 8.37 15.66 19.81
CA TRP A 197 8.07 14.23 19.83
C TRP A 197 9.25 13.45 19.26
N THR A 198 9.74 12.45 20.00
CA THR A 198 10.82 11.57 19.55
C THR A 198 10.30 10.17 19.31
N SER A 199 10.86 9.51 18.29
CA SER A 199 10.58 8.12 17.96
C SER A 199 11.65 7.26 18.64
N SER A 200 11.23 6.26 19.41
CA SER A 200 12.12 5.27 20.03
C SER A 200 11.56 3.88 19.82
N ASN A 201 12.44 2.93 19.48
CA ASN A 201 12.04 1.54 19.28
C ASN A 201 11.37 1.01 20.55
N THR A 202 10.27 0.32 20.36
CA THR A 202 9.51 -0.34 21.42
C THR A 202 9.09 -1.72 20.92
N TYR A 203 8.68 -2.61 21.81
CA TYR A 203 7.91 -3.74 21.34
C TYR A 203 6.55 -3.22 20.86
N LEU A 204 6.23 -3.42 19.60
CA LEU A 204 4.89 -3.23 19.09
C LEU A 204 4.32 -4.63 18.80
N ARG A 205 2.99 -4.82 18.82
CA ARG A 205 2.23 -6.00 18.37
C ARG A 205 0.90 -5.56 17.70
N LEU A 206 0.40 -6.26 16.69
CA LEU A 206 -0.75 -5.92 15.84
C LEU A 206 -1.57 -7.19 15.76
N ASP A 207 -2.61 -7.19 16.56
CA ASP A 207 -3.60 -8.23 16.57
C ASP A 207 -4.64 -7.90 15.50
N LYS A 208 -4.61 -8.68 14.42
CA LYS A 208 -5.61 -8.68 13.37
C LYS A 208 -6.85 -9.40 13.89
N ARG A 209 -7.62 -8.74 14.75
CA ARG A 209 -8.84 -9.37 15.30
C ARG A 209 -9.84 -9.70 14.20
N TYR A 210 -9.96 -8.84 13.19
CA TYR A 210 -10.94 -9.00 12.12
C TYR A 210 -10.56 -8.17 10.89
N SER A 211 -10.37 -8.82 9.75
CA SER A 211 -10.33 -8.16 8.46
C SER A 211 -11.23 -8.93 7.49
N ARG A 212 -12.10 -8.22 6.78
CA ARG A 212 -12.97 -8.79 5.75
C ARG A 212 -12.78 -8.00 4.49
N TYR A 213 -12.72 -8.70 3.38
CA TYR A 213 -12.66 -8.07 2.08
C TYR A 213 -13.42 -8.92 1.08
N LYS A 214 -14.21 -8.25 0.25
CA LYS A 214 -14.93 -8.87 -0.86
C LYS A 214 -14.25 -8.43 -2.16
N PRO A 215 -13.44 -9.29 -2.79
CA PRO A 215 -12.96 -9.01 -4.13
C PRO A 215 -14.16 -8.92 -5.08
N ARG A 216 -14.05 -8.08 -6.12
CA ARG A 216 -15.11 -7.98 -7.11
C ARG A 216 -15.36 -9.36 -7.74
N CYS A 217 -16.63 -9.67 -8.00
CA CYS A 217 -17.02 -10.87 -8.74
C CYS A 217 -16.67 -12.19 -8.03
N ARG A 218 -16.29 -12.13 -6.75
CA ARG A 218 -15.87 -13.29 -5.96
C ARG A 218 -16.55 -13.25 -4.60
N ASN A 219 -16.55 -14.41 -3.96
CA ASN A 219 -17.04 -14.52 -2.59
C ASN A 219 -16.18 -13.70 -1.64
N GLU A 220 -16.80 -13.27 -0.55
CA GLU A 220 -16.11 -12.59 0.53
C GLU A 220 -15.01 -13.47 1.10
N VAL A 221 -13.84 -12.88 1.29
CA VAL A 221 -12.67 -13.52 1.87
C VAL A 221 -12.43 -12.91 3.24
N PHE A 222 -12.17 -13.76 4.21
CA PHE A 222 -11.72 -13.33 5.52
C PHE A 222 -10.20 -13.23 5.49
N GLY A 223 -9.68 -12.09 5.93
CA GLY A 223 -8.25 -11.91 6.11
C GLY A 223 -7.70 -12.88 7.16
N PRO A 224 -6.37 -13.07 7.18
CA PRO A 224 -5.75 -13.90 8.20
C PRO A 224 -6.15 -13.39 9.60
N THR A 225 -6.66 -14.30 10.43
CA THR A 225 -6.98 -14.08 11.85
C THR A 225 -5.75 -14.12 12.75
N GLU A 226 -4.60 -14.48 12.19
CA GLU A 226 -3.38 -14.62 12.97
C GLU A 226 -2.76 -13.25 13.26
N PRO A 227 -2.33 -13.02 14.51
CA PRO A 227 -1.62 -11.82 14.87
C PRO A 227 -0.33 -11.72 14.06
N ILE A 228 -0.01 -10.53 13.54
CA ILE A 228 1.35 -10.31 13.08
C ILE A 228 2.20 -10.12 14.32
N SER A 229 3.08 -11.11 14.54
CA SER A 229 4.19 -11.00 15.47
C SER A 229 5.14 -9.92 14.97
N LYS A 230 5.54 -9.05 15.89
CA LYS A 230 6.26 -7.81 15.63
C LYS A 230 7.51 -7.73 16.51
N GLY A 231 8.50 -6.97 16.03
CA GLY A 231 9.83 -6.83 16.60
C GLY A 231 10.05 -5.54 17.40
N TRP A 232 11.32 -5.21 17.62
CA TRP A 232 11.77 -4.04 18.38
C TRP A 232 11.87 -2.80 17.48
N ASP A 233 10.74 -2.14 17.24
CA ASP A 233 10.59 -1.02 16.31
C ASP A 233 9.50 -0.03 16.80
N ASN A 234 9.47 1.20 16.29
CA ASN A 234 8.48 2.21 16.66
C ASN A 234 7.41 2.45 15.58
N LYS A 235 7.54 1.84 14.41
CA LYS A 235 6.55 1.88 13.32
C LYS A 235 6.21 0.47 12.89
N ILE A 236 4.94 0.19 12.60
CA ILE A 236 4.57 -1.05 11.90
C ILE A 236 3.59 -0.75 10.80
N ASN A 237 3.98 -1.16 9.59
CA ASN A 237 3.18 -1.16 8.39
C ASN A 237 2.70 -2.58 8.13
N ASN A 238 1.43 -2.74 7.80
CA ASN A 238 0.88 -4.03 7.43
C ASN A 238 -0.15 -3.87 6.32
N ARG A 239 -0.05 -4.78 5.35
CA ARG A 239 -0.95 -4.87 4.20
C ARG A 239 -1.75 -6.15 4.29
N PRO A 240 -2.93 -6.15 4.94
CA PRO A 240 -3.74 -7.37 5.03
C PRO A 240 -4.26 -7.84 3.67
N TYR A 241 -4.21 -6.99 2.64
CA TYR A 241 -4.63 -7.31 1.29
C TYR A 241 -3.80 -6.53 0.28
N GLU A 242 -3.36 -7.22 -0.76
CA GLU A 242 -2.74 -6.65 -1.97
C GLU A 242 -3.33 -7.36 -3.18
N SER A 243 -3.59 -6.60 -4.24
CA SER A 243 -4.08 -7.12 -5.51
C SER A 243 -3.83 -6.11 -6.61
N SER A 244 -3.98 -6.55 -7.85
CA SER A 244 -4.03 -5.72 -9.03
C SER A 244 -5.37 -4.97 -9.20
N ARG A 245 -6.45 -5.50 -8.62
CA ARG A 245 -7.82 -4.99 -8.76
C ARG A 245 -8.38 -4.51 -7.42
N GLY A 246 -9.27 -3.52 -7.50
CA GLY A 246 -9.96 -2.98 -6.33
C GLY A 246 -10.97 -3.95 -5.71
N LEU A 247 -11.39 -3.65 -4.49
CA LEU A 247 -12.40 -4.41 -3.75
C LEU A 247 -13.81 -3.88 -3.98
N ALA A 248 -14.80 -4.77 -3.83
CA ALA A 248 -16.21 -4.39 -3.73
C ALA A 248 -16.51 -3.79 -2.35
N ARG A 249 -15.99 -4.43 -1.28
CA ARG A 249 -16.21 -4.04 0.11
C ARG A 249 -15.01 -4.44 0.94
N TYR A 250 -14.71 -3.70 1.99
CA TYR A 250 -13.69 -4.10 2.95
C TYR A 250 -13.96 -3.53 4.33
N GLU A 251 -13.47 -4.24 5.35
CA GLU A 251 -13.51 -3.86 6.76
C GLU A 251 -12.19 -4.28 7.40
N ILE A 252 -11.47 -3.33 8.00
CA ILE A 252 -10.22 -3.58 8.73
C ILE A 252 -10.45 -3.16 10.18
N ARG A 253 -10.20 -4.08 11.12
CA ARG A 253 -10.13 -3.80 12.56
C ARG A 253 -8.78 -4.26 13.10
N SER A 254 -8.08 -3.34 13.76
CA SER A 254 -6.77 -3.59 14.35
C SER A 254 -6.79 -3.37 15.86
N GLU A 255 -5.99 -4.16 16.55
CA GLU A 255 -5.62 -3.89 17.93
C GLU A 255 -4.10 -3.83 18.00
N TYR A 256 -3.59 -2.73 18.55
CA TYR A 256 -2.17 -2.51 18.69
C TYR A 256 -1.78 -2.67 20.14
N ILE A 257 -0.80 -3.52 20.39
CA ILE A 257 -0.22 -3.70 21.72
C ILE A 257 1.19 -3.14 21.67
N PHE A 258 1.67 -2.43 22.67
CA PHE A 258 3.07 -2.01 22.70
C PHE A 258 3.63 -1.83 24.10
N GLU A 259 4.96 -1.90 24.21
CA GLU A 259 5.67 -1.82 25.48
C GLU A 259 6.12 -0.38 25.78
N GLU A 260 5.57 0.18 26.82
CA GLU A 260 6.08 1.40 27.42
C GLU A 260 7.35 1.04 28.18
N ARG A 261 8.50 1.56 27.75
CA ARG A 261 9.70 1.42 28.57
C ARG A 261 9.51 2.22 29.86
N SER A 262 9.44 1.51 30.98
CA SER A 262 9.78 2.11 32.27
C SER A 262 11.28 2.07 32.45
N THR A 263 11.83 3.09 33.08
CA THR A 263 13.27 3.22 33.35
C THR A 263 13.78 2.18 34.36
N ASN A 264 12.90 1.40 35.00
CA ASN A 264 13.24 0.24 35.84
C ASN A 264 13.37 -1.08 35.06
N GLY A 265 13.25 -1.05 33.73
CA GLY A 265 13.35 -2.23 32.87
C GLY A 265 12.11 -3.11 32.87
N THR A 266 11.07 -2.78 33.64
CA THR A 266 9.75 -3.41 33.54
C THR A 266 8.91 -2.62 32.55
N GLY A 267 8.75 -3.12 31.34
CA GLY A 267 7.85 -2.49 30.39
C GLY A 267 6.38 -2.83 30.63
N ARG A 268 5.51 -1.84 30.46
CA ARG A 268 4.05 -2.03 30.55
C ARG A 268 3.48 -2.21 29.16
N LEU A 269 2.65 -3.23 28.98
CA LEU A 269 1.93 -3.42 27.71
C LEU A 269 0.67 -2.54 27.69
N VAL A 270 0.61 -1.62 26.73
CA VAL A 270 -0.58 -0.84 26.43
C VAL A 270 -1.27 -1.42 25.22
N THR A 271 -2.60 -1.50 25.29
CA THR A 271 -3.44 -1.98 24.18
C THR A 271 -4.33 -0.84 23.72
N ILE A 272 -4.21 -0.49 22.45
CA ILE A 272 -5.10 0.46 21.78
C ILE A 272 -5.92 -0.31 20.75
N LYS A 273 -7.24 -0.34 20.98
CA LYS A 273 -8.22 -0.85 20.01
C LYS A 273 -8.59 0.29 19.08
N LEU A 274 -8.52 0.05 17.78
CA LEU A 274 -8.75 1.09 16.80
C LEU A 274 -9.93 0.81 15.91
N ASP A 275 -10.53 1.91 15.48
CA ASP A 275 -11.78 1.94 14.76
C ASP A 275 -11.68 1.28 13.38
N ASP A 276 -12.84 0.82 12.93
CA ASP A 276 -13.05 0.20 11.64
C ASP A 276 -12.82 1.20 10.50
N VAL A 277 -11.99 0.84 9.52
CA VAL A 277 -12.17 1.38 8.16
C VAL A 277 -13.02 0.38 7.43
N ARG A 278 -14.22 0.82 7.05
CA ARG A 278 -15.17 0.03 6.30
C ARG A 278 -15.70 0.82 5.11
N ASP A 279 -15.86 0.13 4.00
CA ASP A 279 -16.55 0.67 2.85
C ASP A 279 -17.36 -0.42 2.13
N GLY A 280 -18.52 -0.03 1.63
CA GLY A 280 -19.50 -0.91 0.99
C GLY A 280 -20.29 -1.83 1.94
N TYR A 281 -20.08 -1.74 3.26
CA TYR A 281 -20.87 -2.42 4.30
C TYR A 281 -22.04 -1.57 4.80
#